data_AF-A0A382L3R7-F1
#
_entry.id   AF-A0A382L3R7-F1
#
_cell.length_a   1.000
_cell.length_b   1.000
_cell.length_c   1.000
_cell.angle_alpha   90.00
_cell.angle_beta   90.00
_cell.angle_gamma   90.00
#
_symmetry.space_group_name_H-M   'P 1'
#
loop_
_entity.id
_entity.type
_entity.pdbx_description
1 polymer ?
#
loop_
_entity_poly.entity_id
_entity_poly.type
_entity_poly.pdbx_seq_one_letter_code
_entity_poly.pdbx_strand_id
1 'polypeptide(L)'
;MRKIILLTLLSCSASFVFASEHDLLDAESCKETKEGIGYFLGIADYLFKENEKNNKTMQTEKERKANEKELFGGAIVFSQLAANYSTVYEVWCKD
;
A
#
# COMPACT_ATOMS: atom_id res chain seq x y z
N MET A 1 -23.32 26.89 4.83
CA MET A 1 -22.52 26.96 6.08
C MET A 1 -22.05 25.60 6.58
N ARG A 2 -22.91 24.57 6.67
CA ARG A 2 -22.52 23.23 7.14
C ARG A 2 -21.41 22.51 6.33
N LYS A 3 -21.35 22.73 5.01
CA LYS A 3 -20.32 22.12 4.13
C LYS A 3 -18.93 22.76 4.25
N ILE A 4 -18.86 24.05 4.62
CA ILE A 4 -17.58 24.77 4.76
C ILE A 4 -16.88 24.36 6.07
N ILE A 5 -17.66 24.11 7.13
CA ILE A 5 -17.15 23.67 8.43
C ILE A 5 -16.49 22.26 8.36
N LEU A 6 -17.01 21.38 7.51
CA LEU A 6 -16.45 20.03 7.33
C LEU A 6 -15.09 20.05 6.59
N LEU A 7 -14.87 21.01 5.68
CA LEU A 7 -13.58 21.16 4.98
C LEU A 7 -12.48 21.71 5.89
N THR A 8 -12.82 22.57 6.85
CA THR A 8 -11.86 23.16 7.79
C THR A 8 -11.40 22.19 8.89
N LEU A 9 -12.22 21.20 9.27
CA LEU A 9 -11.82 20.19 10.27
C LEU A 9 -10.86 19.14 9.70
N LEU A 10 -10.83 18.95 8.38
CA LEU A 10 -9.98 17.95 7.73
C LEU A 10 -8.52 18.43 7.54
N SER A 11 -8.25 19.74 7.64
CA SER A 11 -6.92 20.31 7.39
C SER A 11 -6.07 20.53 8.65
N CYS A 12 -6.59 20.24 9.84
CA CYS A 12 -5.94 20.58 11.11
C CYS A 12 -5.36 19.38 11.89
N SER A 13 -5.49 18.15 11.37
CA SER A 13 -5.05 16.92 12.06
C SER A 13 -3.82 16.25 11.44
N ALA A 14 -3.31 16.74 10.31
CA ALA A 14 -1.99 16.34 9.84
C ALA A 14 -0.93 17.20 10.54
N SER A 15 -0.63 16.88 11.79
CA SER A 15 0.67 17.26 12.34
C SER A 15 1.71 16.60 11.45
N PHE A 16 2.35 17.38 10.58
CA PHE A 16 3.52 16.91 9.84
C PHE A 16 4.60 16.61 10.88
N VAL A 17 4.68 15.36 11.32
CA VAL A 17 5.79 14.86 12.13
C VAL A 17 6.97 14.73 11.15
N PHE A 18 7.79 15.76 11.10
CA PHE A 18 9.07 15.70 10.42
C PHE A 18 10.04 14.90 11.30
N ALA A 19 10.66 13.87 10.75
CA ALA A 19 11.73 13.15 11.42
C ALA A 19 12.88 14.13 11.72
N SER A 20 13.36 14.15 12.97
CA SER A 20 14.60 14.84 13.32
C SER A 20 15.80 13.95 12.98
N GLU A 21 17.00 14.50 12.78
CA GLU A 21 18.18 13.68 12.41
C GLU A 21 18.50 12.56 13.43
N HIS A 22 18.04 12.69 14.67
CA HIS A 22 18.24 11.71 15.74
C HIS A 22 17.23 10.55 15.73
N ASP A 23 16.18 10.62 14.91
CA ASP A 23 15.11 9.63 14.88
C ASP A 23 15.14 8.75 13.62
N LEU A 24 16.19 8.85 12.80
CA LEU A 24 16.32 8.08 11.56
C LEU A 24 16.58 6.60 11.82
N LEU A 25 16.13 5.77 10.88
CA LEU A 25 16.45 4.34 10.87
C LEU A 25 17.93 4.13 10.54
N ASP A 26 18.51 3.07 11.08
CA ASP A 26 19.85 2.64 10.67
C ASP A 26 19.86 2.02 9.26
N ALA A 27 21.06 1.85 8.70
CA ALA A 27 21.23 1.37 7.32
C ALA A 27 20.65 -0.03 7.09
N GLU A 28 20.69 -0.90 8.09
CA GLU A 28 20.14 -2.26 7.99
C GLU A 28 18.61 -2.20 7.95
N SER A 29 18.01 -1.47 8.88
CA SER A 29 16.57 -1.23 8.95
C SER A 29 16.03 -0.57 7.67
N CYS A 30 16.78 0.37 7.10
CA CYS A 30 16.45 0.99 5.81
C CYS A 30 16.50 -0.01 4.66
N LYS A 31 17.54 -0.85 4.59
CA LYS A 31 17.65 -1.90 3.58
C LYS A 31 16.47 -2.88 3.68
N GLU A 32 16.16 -3.36 4.89
CA GLU A 32 15.04 -4.27 5.13
C GLU A 32 13.70 -3.63 4.75
N THR A 33 13.50 -2.36 5.08
CA THR A 33 12.29 -1.63 4.68
C THR A 33 12.15 -1.57 3.16
N LYS A 34 13.23 -1.25 2.45
CA LYS A 34 13.26 -1.21 0.97
C LYS A 34 12.96 -2.57 0.35
N GLU A 35 13.56 -3.63 0.89
CA GLU A 35 13.32 -5.00 0.44
C GLU A 35 11.87 -5.43 0.70
N GLY A 36 11.32 -5.08 1.87
CA GLY A 36 9.92 -5.33 2.22
C GLY A 36 8.93 -4.65 1.27
N ILE A 37 9.19 -3.39 0.87
CA ILE A 37 8.39 -2.70 -0.16
C ILE A 37 8.41 -3.49 -1.47
N GLY A 38 9.59 -3.94 -1.91
CA GLY A 38 9.75 -4.76 -3.11
C GLY A 38 8.96 -6.07 -3.02
N TYR A 39 8.98 -6.73 -1.85
CA TYR A 39 8.23 -7.96 -1.61
C TYR A 39 6.71 -7.73 -1.70
N PHE A 40 6.19 -6.67 -1.07
CA PHE A 40 4.78 -6.33 -1.16
C PHE A 40 4.34 -6.03 -2.60
N LEU A 41 5.14 -5.28 -3.36
CA LEU A 41 4.88 -5.04 -4.78
C LEU A 41 4.90 -6.34 -5.60
N GLY A 42 5.85 -7.25 -5.32
CA GLY A 42 5.92 -8.55 -5.96
C GLY A 42 4.67 -9.41 -5.72
N ILE A 43 4.14 -9.41 -4.50
CA ILE A 43 2.87 -10.11 -4.20
C ILE A 43 1.70 -9.44 -4.91
N ALA A 44 1.62 -8.11 -4.90
CA ALA A 44 0.53 -7.40 -5.58
C ALA A 44 0.51 -7.70 -7.09
N ASP A 45 1.66 -7.64 -7.76
CA ASP A 45 1.82 -7.99 -9.18
C ASP A 45 1.43 -9.44 -9.46
N TYR A 46 1.86 -10.38 -8.61
CA TYR A 46 1.45 -11.78 -8.70
C TYR A 46 -0.08 -11.92 -8.64
N LEU A 47 -0.74 -11.28 -7.67
CA LEU A 47 -2.20 -11.36 -7.51
C LEU A 47 -2.96 -10.74 -8.68
N PHE A 48 -2.46 -9.65 -9.26
CA PHE A 48 -3.01 -9.09 -10.50
C PHE A 48 -2.93 -10.09 -11.65
N LYS A 49 -1.79 -10.76 -11.83
CA LYS A 49 -1.60 -11.81 -12.85
C LYS A 49 -2.49 -13.02 -12.62
N GLU A 50 -2.68 -13.45 -11.37
CA GLU A 50 -3.63 -14.52 -11.06
C GLU A 50 -5.06 -14.12 -11.40
N ASN A 51 -5.44 -12.84 -11.23
CA ASN A 51 -6.76 -12.40 -11.65
C ASN A 51 -6.92 -12.39 -13.19
N GLU A 52 -5.87 -12.05 -13.94
CA GLU A 52 -5.88 -12.19 -15.40
C GLU A 52 -6.09 -13.65 -15.83
N LYS A 53 -5.52 -14.61 -15.10
CA LYS A 53 -5.73 -16.05 -15.32
C LYS A 53 -7.16 -16.45 -14.94
N ASN A 54 -7.67 -15.99 -13.80
CA ASN A 54 -9.05 -16.23 -13.34
C ASN A 54 -10.09 -15.81 -14.40
N ASN A 55 -9.82 -14.73 -15.15
CA ASN A 55 -10.68 -14.27 -16.24
C ASN A 55 -10.64 -15.12 -17.52
N LYS A 56 -9.65 -16.01 -17.67
CA LYS A 56 -9.47 -16.90 -18.84
C LYS A 56 -9.86 -18.35 -18.55
N THR A 57 -9.97 -18.73 -17.28
CA THR A 57 -10.36 -20.07 -16.85
C THR A 57 -11.84 -20.36 -17.13
N MET A 58 -12.16 -21.55 -17.63
CA MET A 58 -13.55 -22.01 -17.74
C MET A 58 -14.10 -22.35 -16.34
N GLN A 59 -15.04 -21.54 -15.86
CA GLN A 59 -15.69 -21.68 -14.55
C GLN A 59 -17.04 -20.94 -14.57
N THR A 60 -17.85 -21.08 -13.52
CA THR A 60 -19.11 -20.34 -13.44
C THR A 60 -18.85 -18.85 -13.19
N GLU A 61 -19.76 -17.99 -13.62
CA GLU A 61 -19.65 -16.55 -13.39
C GLU A 61 -19.62 -16.20 -11.89
N LYS A 62 -20.29 -17.00 -11.06
CA LYS A 62 -20.29 -16.83 -9.60
C LYS A 62 -18.91 -17.09 -9.01
N GLU A 63 -18.25 -18.18 -9.42
CA GLU A 63 -16.89 -18.52 -9.00
C GLU A 63 -15.90 -17.48 -9.49
N ARG A 64 -16.01 -17.07 -10.76
CA ARG A 64 -15.14 -16.04 -11.35
C ARG A 64 -15.16 -14.75 -10.55
N LYS A 65 -16.36 -14.25 -10.19
CA LYS A 65 -16.52 -13.03 -9.38
C LYS A 65 -16.03 -13.19 -7.94
N ALA A 66 -16.21 -14.36 -7.34
CA ALA A 66 -15.73 -14.61 -5.98
C ALA A 66 -14.20 -14.56 -5.92
N ASN A 67 -13.54 -15.26 -6.86
CA ASN A 67 -12.09 -15.25 -6.99
C ASN A 67 -11.55 -13.86 -7.34
N GLU A 68 -12.20 -13.16 -8.29
CA GLU A 68 -11.81 -11.80 -8.68
C GLU A 68 -11.82 -10.85 -7.49
N LYS A 69 -12.85 -10.93 -6.63
CA LYS A 69 -12.93 -10.13 -5.41
C LYS A 69 -11.80 -10.42 -4.43
N GLU A 70 -11.46 -11.69 -4.23
CA GLU A 70 -10.38 -12.10 -3.33
C GLU A 70 -9.01 -11.65 -3.86
N LEU A 71 -8.73 -11.93 -5.14
CA LEU A 71 -7.45 -11.60 -5.78
C LEU A 71 -7.21 -10.10 -5.82
N PHE A 72 -8.20 -9.30 -6.25
CA PHE A 72 -8.07 -7.85 -6.21
C PHE A 72 -8.03 -7.30 -4.80
N GLY A 73 -8.78 -7.88 -3.86
CA GLY A 73 -8.72 -7.50 -2.45
C GLY A 73 -7.30 -7.63 -1.89
N GLY A 74 -6.66 -8.78 -2.13
CA GLY A 74 -5.26 -9.01 -1.76
C GLY A 74 -4.30 -8.04 -2.48
N ALA A 75 -4.43 -7.88 -3.79
CA ALA A 75 -3.57 -6.99 -4.58
C ALA A 75 -3.61 -5.54 -4.06
N ILE A 76 -4.79 -5.04 -3.71
CA ILE A 76 -4.98 -3.70 -3.14
C ILE A 76 -4.30 -3.58 -1.78
N VAL A 77 -4.49 -4.55 -0.88
CA VAL A 77 -3.88 -4.51 0.46
C VAL A 77 -2.35 -4.50 0.36
N PHE A 78 -1.76 -5.36 -0.48
CA PHE A 78 -0.31 -5.38 -0.65
C PHE A 78 0.23 -4.13 -1.36
N SER A 79 -0.52 -3.56 -2.31
CA SER A 79 -0.17 -2.28 -2.93
C SER A 79 -0.18 -1.14 -1.90
N GLN A 80 -1.16 -1.12 -0.99
CA GLN A 80 -1.23 -0.13 0.09
C GLN A 80 -0.10 -0.30 1.11
N LEU A 81 0.26 -1.54 1.47
CA LEU A 81 1.41 -1.80 2.33
C LEU A 81 2.70 -1.27 1.68
N ALA A 82 2.92 -1.58 0.40
CA ALA A 82 4.06 -1.05 -0.34
C ALA A 82 4.10 0.48 -0.34
N ALA A 83 2.97 1.15 -0.61
CA ALA A 83 2.88 2.60 -0.61
C ALA A 83 3.17 3.20 0.78
N ASN A 84 2.55 2.66 1.83
CA ASN A 84 2.72 3.16 3.20
C ASN A 84 4.16 3.01 3.67
N TYR A 85 4.80 1.86 3.40
CA TYR A 85 6.21 1.66 3.77
C TYR A 85 7.17 2.42 2.86
N SER A 86 6.78 2.77 1.62
CA SER A 86 7.54 3.71 0.79
C SER A 86 7.62 5.09 1.45
N THR A 87 6.51 5.57 2.03
CA THR A 87 6.53 6.80 2.84
C THR A 87 7.43 6.67 4.06
N VAL A 88 7.45 5.50 4.72
CA VAL A 88 8.37 5.25 5.84
C VAL A 88 9.82 5.33 5.37
N TYR A 89 10.16 4.66 4.28
CA TYR A 89 11.51 4.72 3.73
C TYR A 89 11.91 6.16 3.35
N GLU A 90 11.05 6.89 2.65
CA GLU A 90 11.30 8.28 2.21
C GLU A 90 11.54 9.25 3.38
N VAL A 91 10.79 9.09 4.48
CA VAL A 91 10.88 10.02 5.63
C VAL A 91 12.02 9.66 6.59
N TRP A 92 12.26 8.36 6.78
CA TRP A 92 13.11 7.88 7.88
C TRP A 92 14.46 7.32 7.46
N CYS A 93 14.70 7.18 6.15
CA CYS A 93 15.99 6.77 5.60
C CYS A 93 16.63 7.93 4.84
N LYS A 94 17.90 8.23 5.14
CA LYS A 94 18.72 9.13 4.32
C LYS A 94 19.33 8.33 3.16
N ASP A 95 19.46 9.00 2.01
CA ASP A 95 20.24 8.50 0.87
C ASP A 95 21.70 8.21 1.23
#